data_AF-A0A920I6D4-F1
#
_entry.id   AF-A0A920I6D4-F1
#
_cell.length_a   1.000
_cell.length_b   1.000
_cell.length_c   1.000
_cell.angle_alpha   90.00
_cell.angle_beta   90.00
_cell.angle_gamma   90.00
#
_symmetry.space_group_name_H-M   'P 1'
#
loop_
_entity.id
_entity.type
_entity.pdbx_description
1 polymer ?
#
loop_
_entity_poly.entity_id
_entity_poly.type
_entity_poly.pdbx_seq_one_letter_code
_entity_poly.pdbx_strand_id
1 'polypeptide(L)'
;MREHGATLGRIERTVGSLTTDLAAQIRQSHGQVQQLLSVLSAQAADLEEIYAKTSYRLAATKAYEAILMDRIASLQLSRLAGFQGVRGFLGRRMTPALDSCRAFAERLSRLSERITRAGDLLQTQTEMIIQRQNRDLLQSMNARARQQLRLQQTVERLSIAAVTYYGVGLVGYLAKPLPLAAWGWDINLVKAGAVPVIAFLVWLAIRGVRAHINEPEAGSDS
;
A
#
# COMPACT_ATOMS: atom_id res chain seq x y z
N MET A 1 -27.45 -24.91 18.69
CA MET A 1 -26.58 -24.12 19.60
C MET A 1 -25.28 -24.85 19.97
N ARG A 2 -25.31 -26.10 20.45
CA ARG A 2 -24.07 -26.85 20.75
C ARG A 2 -23.11 -26.96 19.56
N GLU A 3 -23.65 -27.25 18.37
CA GLU A 3 -22.86 -27.35 17.13
C GLU A 3 -22.24 -26.00 16.73
N HIS A 4 -23.03 -24.93 16.61
CA HIS A 4 -22.50 -23.59 16.35
C HIS A 4 -21.54 -23.09 17.44
N GLY A 5 -21.70 -23.53 18.69
CA GLY A 5 -20.78 -23.18 19.79
C GLY A 5 -19.38 -23.78 19.62
N ALA A 6 -19.27 -25.00 19.08
CA ALA A 6 -17.99 -25.62 18.77
C ALA A 6 -17.30 -24.91 17.60
N THR A 7 -18.05 -24.59 16.54
CA THR A 7 -17.54 -23.83 15.40
C THR A 7 -17.08 -22.43 15.82
N LEU A 8 -17.86 -21.73 16.64
CA LEU A 8 -17.51 -20.41 17.17
C LEU A 8 -16.22 -20.46 18.00
N GLY A 9 -16.06 -21.47 18.85
CA GLY A 9 -14.83 -21.67 19.63
C GLY A 9 -13.60 -22.04 18.78
N ARG A 10 -13.79 -22.63 17.59
CA ARG A 10 -12.71 -22.80 16.61
C ARG A 10 -12.33 -21.44 16.00
N ILE A 11 -13.30 -20.65 15.54
CA ILE A 11 -13.05 -19.33 14.94
C ILE A 11 -12.36 -18.40 15.94
N GLU A 12 -12.82 -18.36 17.20
CA GLU A 12 -12.21 -17.54 18.27
C GLU A 12 -10.73 -17.86 18.49
N ARG A 13 -10.36 -19.15 18.43
CA ARG A 13 -8.96 -19.60 18.57
C ARG A 13 -8.13 -19.20 17.35
N THR A 14 -8.63 -19.43 16.15
CA THR A 14 -7.94 -19.08 14.90
C THR A 14 -7.74 -17.56 14.78
N VAL A 15 -8.76 -16.75 15.05
CA VAL A 15 -8.65 -15.29 15.04
C VAL A 15 -7.71 -14.82 16.17
N GLY A 16 -7.72 -15.51 17.31
CA GLY A 16 -6.77 -15.26 18.41
C GLY A 16 -5.31 -15.49 18.02
N SER A 17 -4.99 -16.59 17.34
CA SER A 17 -3.63 -16.83 16.85
C SER A 17 -3.26 -15.83 15.76
N LEU A 18 -4.13 -15.60 14.77
CA LEU A 18 -3.89 -14.64 13.68
C LEU A 18 -3.60 -13.23 14.17
N THR A 19 -4.34 -12.75 15.17
CA THR A 19 -4.09 -11.41 15.74
C THR A 19 -2.76 -11.32 16.48
N THR A 20 -2.32 -12.41 17.10
CA THR A 20 -1.00 -12.51 17.75
C THR A 20 0.12 -12.55 16.71
N ASP A 21 -0.06 -13.35 15.66
CA ASP A 21 0.87 -13.46 14.53
C ASP A 21 1.00 -12.13 13.78
N LEU A 22 -0.13 -11.47 13.53
CA LEU A 22 -0.17 -10.13 12.95
C LEU A 22 0.62 -9.14 13.82
N ALA A 23 0.38 -9.10 15.13
CA ALA A 23 1.12 -8.22 16.02
C ALA A 23 2.64 -8.50 16.02
N ALA A 24 3.06 -9.77 15.86
CA ALA A 24 4.46 -10.13 15.70
C ALA A 24 5.04 -9.68 14.36
N GLN A 25 4.29 -9.86 13.27
CA GLN A 25 4.72 -9.54 11.91
C GLN A 25 4.83 -8.03 11.67
N ILE A 26 3.92 -7.25 12.26
CA ILE A 26 3.98 -5.78 12.30
C ILE A 26 5.30 -5.30 12.90
N ARG A 27 5.81 -5.97 13.95
CA ARG A 27 7.08 -5.62 14.60
C ARG A 27 8.31 -5.98 13.77
N GLN A 28 8.23 -6.98 12.90
CA GLN A 28 9.39 -7.55 12.19
C GLN A 28 9.52 -7.08 10.73
N SER A 29 8.60 -6.23 10.24
CA SER A 29 8.64 -5.56 8.92
C SER A 29 8.71 -6.47 7.67
N HIS A 30 8.71 -7.79 7.80
CA HIS A 30 8.69 -8.71 6.67
C HIS A 30 7.78 -9.92 6.95
N GLY A 31 6.74 -10.11 6.14
CA GLY A 31 6.08 -11.42 6.05
C GLY A 31 4.60 -11.38 5.66
N GLN A 32 4.23 -12.34 4.80
CA GLN A 32 2.95 -13.08 4.62
C GLN A 32 1.59 -12.42 4.93
N VAL A 33 1.46 -11.09 4.92
CA VAL A 33 0.18 -10.37 5.10
C VAL A 33 -0.94 -10.95 4.23
N GLN A 34 -0.63 -11.33 2.99
CA GLN A 34 -1.59 -11.92 2.05
C GLN A 34 -2.18 -13.26 2.56
N GLN A 35 -1.37 -14.10 3.21
CA GLN A 35 -1.84 -15.36 3.79
C GLN A 35 -2.67 -15.10 5.04
N LEU A 36 -2.29 -14.14 5.89
CA LEU A 36 -3.10 -13.78 7.05
C LEU A 36 -4.47 -13.23 6.63
N LEU A 37 -4.50 -12.42 5.56
CA LEU A 37 -5.74 -11.89 5.00
C LEU A 37 -6.65 -13.00 4.47
N SER A 38 -6.12 -14.00 3.76
CA SER A 38 -6.95 -15.09 3.24
C SER A 38 -7.57 -15.93 4.36
N VAL A 39 -6.80 -16.24 5.41
CA VAL A 39 -7.32 -16.98 6.57
C VAL A 39 -8.33 -16.13 7.34
N LEU A 40 -8.07 -14.85 7.57
CA LEU A 40 -9.00 -13.97 8.26
C LEU A 40 -10.32 -13.83 7.49
N SER A 41 -10.28 -13.66 6.17
CA SER A 41 -11.45 -13.59 5.31
C SER A 41 -12.28 -14.87 5.35
N ALA A 42 -11.64 -16.05 5.37
CA ALA A 42 -12.34 -17.32 5.53
C ALA A 42 -13.03 -17.41 6.91
N GLN A 43 -12.36 -16.97 7.98
CA GLN A 43 -12.96 -16.94 9.32
C GLN A 43 -14.11 -15.93 9.42
N ALA A 44 -14.02 -14.80 8.73
CA ALA A 44 -15.09 -13.80 8.64
C ALA A 44 -16.32 -14.38 7.93
N ALA A 45 -16.12 -15.10 6.82
CA ALA A 45 -17.20 -15.77 6.11
C ALA A 45 -17.89 -16.84 6.96
N ASP A 46 -17.12 -17.70 7.65
CA ASP A 46 -17.66 -18.69 8.59
C ASP A 46 -18.49 -18.02 9.71
N LEU A 47 -18.02 -16.88 10.23
CA LEU A 47 -18.75 -16.14 11.26
C LEU A 47 -20.05 -15.53 10.73
N GLU A 48 -20.00 -14.94 9.55
CA GLU A 48 -21.15 -14.31 8.90
C GLU A 48 -22.24 -15.34 8.58
N GLU A 49 -21.85 -16.55 8.18
CA GLU A 49 -22.80 -17.65 7.98
C GLU A 49 -23.52 -18.02 9.28
N ILE A 50 -22.79 -18.13 10.40
CA ILE A 50 -23.39 -18.39 11.72
C ILE A 50 -24.29 -17.22 12.12
N TYR A 51 -23.86 -15.98 11.88
CA TYR A 51 -24.63 -14.78 12.20
C TYR A 51 -25.95 -14.76 11.44
N ALA A 52 -25.92 -14.93 10.11
CA ALA A 52 -27.10 -14.96 9.25
C ALA A 52 -28.11 -16.04 9.70
N LYS A 53 -27.63 -17.22 10.11
CA LYS A 53 -28.49 -18.32 10.57
C LYS A 53 -29.09 -18.12 11.96
N THR A 54 -28.46 -17.34 12.84
CA THR A 54 -28.82 -17.31 14.27
C THR A 54 -29.32 -15.96 14.77
N SER A 55 -28.97 -14.84 14.13
CA SER A 55 -29.23 -13.48 14.61
C SER A 55 -30.72 -13.22 14.89
N TYR A 56 -31.60 -13.52 13.92
CA TYR A 56 -33.04 -13.32 14.06
C TYR A 56 -33.63 -14.10 15.25
N ARG A 57 -33.24 -15.37 15.39
CA ARG A 57 -33.74 -16.23 16.47
C ARG A 57 -33.26 -15.77 17.84
N LEU A 58 -31.98 -15.36 17.94
CA LEU A 58 -31.42 -14.81 19.18
C LEU A 58 -32.11 -13.50 19.58
N ALA A 59 -32.34 -12.60 18.63
CA ALA A 59 -33.07 -11.36 18.85
C ALA A 59 -34.52 -11.63 19.30
N ALA A 60 -35.21 -12.56 18.65
CA ALA A 60 -36.55 -12.98 19.04
C ALA A 60 -36.56 -13.60 20.45
N THR A 61 -35.63 -14.50 20.78
CA THR A 61 -35.52 -15.08 22.13
C THR A 61 -35.33 -14.00 23.21
N LYS A 62 -34.49 -12.99 22.95
CA LYS A 62 -34.31 -11.85 23.85
C LYS A 62 -35.60 -11.05 24.04
N ALA A 63 -36.36 -10.80 22.98
CA ALA A 63 -37.64 -10.09 23.07
C ALA A 63 -38.69 -10.92 23.83
N TYR A 64 -38.77 -12.22 23.57
CA TYR A 64 -39.70 -13.11 24.26
C TYR A 64 -39.37 -13.27 25.74
N GLU A 65 -38.10 -13.30 26.12
CA GLU A 65 -37.68 -13.26 27.52
C GLU A 65 -38.26 -12.02 28.23
N ALA A 66 -38.10 -10.83 27.63
CA ALA A 66 -38.60 -9.59 28.20
C ALA A 66 -40.13 -9.62 28.37
N ILE A 67 -40.86 -10.06 27.33
CA ILE A 67 -42.33 -10.18 27.37
C ILE A 67 -42.75 -11.18 28.45
N LEU A 68 -42.10 -12.33 28.53
CA LEU A 68 -42.42 -13.36 29.52
C LEU A 68 -42.24 -12.83 30.94
N MET A 69 -41.12 -12.15 31.22
CA MET A 69 -40.84 -11.61 32.56
C MET A 69 -41.82 -10.51 32.96
N ASP A 70 -42.22 -9.66 32.01
CA ASP A 70 -43.24 -8.63 32.22
C ASP A 70 -44.64 -9.23 32.49
N ARG A 71 -45.02 -10.27 31.74
CA ARG A 71 -46.27 -11.01 31.97
C ARG A 71 -46.30 -11.71 33.33
N ILE A 72 -45.21 -12.37 33.71
CA ILE A 72 -45.09 -12.99 35.04
C ILE A 72 -45.14 -11.91 36.17
N ALA A 73 -44.77 -10.66 35.89
CA ALA A 73 -44.88 -9.53 36.83
C ALA A 73 -46.29 -9.00 36.96
N SER A 74 -46.97 -8.77 35.85
CA SER A 74 -48.34 -8.27 35.85
C SER A 74 -49.35 -9.25 36.46
N LEU A 75 -49.09 -10.56 36.42
CA LEU A 75 -50.00 -11.58 36.99
C LEU A 75 -50.13 -11.58 38.53
N GLN A 76 -49.34 -10.76 39.25
CA GLN A 76 -49.38 -10.67 40.73
C GLN A 76 -49.41 -12.04 41.44
N LEU A 77 -48.61 -12.99 40.93
CA LEU A 77 -48.57 -14.37 41.41
C LEU A 77 -48.19 -14.43 42.90
N SER A 78 -49.09 -14.95 43.74
CA SER A 78 -48.82 -15.21 45.15
C SER A 78 -48.17 -16.58 45.36
N ARG A 79 -47.46 -16.73 46.48
CA ARG A 79 -46.82 -17.99 46.85
C ARG A 79 -47.78 -18.80 47.72
N LEU A 80 -48.00 -20.06 47.37
CA LEU A 80 -48.69 -21.00 48.26
C LEU A 80 -47.73 -21.42 49.38
N ALA A 81 -48.20 -21.43 50.64
CA ALA A 81 -47.38 -21.81 51.79
C ALA A 81 -46.80 -23.22 51.60
N GLY A 82 -45.49 -23.38 51.85
CA GLY A 82 -44.77 -24.64 51.65
C GLY A 82 -44.29 -24.92 50.21
N PHE A 83 -44.74 -24.19 49.19
CA PHE A 83 -44.37 -24.41 47.78
C PHE A 83 -43.52 -23.27 47.21
N GLN A 84 -42.74 -23.53 46.15
CA GLN A 84 -42.03 -22.47 45.43
C GLN A 84 -43.02 -21.71 44.52
N GLY A 85 -42.95 -20.37 44.52
CA GLY A 85 -43.79 -19.57 43.63
C GLY A 85 -43.47 -19.80 42.15
N VAL A 86 -44.49 -19.69 41.28
CA VAL A 86 -44.39 -19.96 39.83
C VAL A 86 -43.26 -19.17 39.17
N ARG A 87 -43.11 -17.88 39.52
CA ARG A 87 -41.99 -17.04 39.06
C ARG A 87 -40.64 -17.65 39.37
N GLY A 88 -40.43 -18.07 40.62
CA GLY A 88 -39.15 -18.64 41.06
C GLY A 88 -38.85 -19.98 40.39
N PHE A 89 -39.89 -20.79 40.18
CA PHE A 89 -39.77 -22.06 39.46
C PHE A 89 -39.38 -21.85 37.99
N LEU A 90 -40.12 -20.99 37.28
CA LEU A 90 -39.86 -20.69 35.87
C LEU A 90 -38.49 -20.03 35.68
N GLY A 91 -38.12 -19.06 36.53
CA GLY A 91 -36.80 -18.44 36.51
C GLY A 91 -35.69 -19.49 36.63
N ARG A 92 -35.72 -20.33 37.68
CA ARG A 92 -34.69 -21.36 37.88
C ARG A 92 -34.57 -22.34 36.70
N ARG A 93 -35.66 -22.63 35.98
CA ARG A 93 -35.63 -23.53 34.81
C ARG A 93 -35.25 -22.84 33.51
N MET A 94 -35.65 -21.60 33.28
CA MET A 94 -35.44 -20.90 32.01
C MET A 94 -34.15 -20.08 31.98
N THR A 95 -33.77 -19.46 33.11
CA THR A 95 -32.58 -18.60 33.20
C THR A 95 -31.31 -19.25 32.64
N PRO A 96 -30.96 -20.53 32.95
CA PRO A 96 -29.74 -21.14 32.41
C PRO A 96 -29.70 -21.22 30.87
N ALA A 97 -30.85 -21.46 30.24
CA ALA A 97 -30.96 -21.53 28.78
C ALA A 97 -30.89 -20.13 28.16
N LEU A 98 -31.56 -19.14 28.76
CA LEU A 98 -31.54 -17.74 28.32
C LEU A 98 -30.14 -17.12 28.45
N ASP A 99 -29.46 -17.38 29.57
CA ASP A 99 -28.08 -16.96 29.80
C ASP A 99 -27.14 -17.56 28.74
N SER A 100 -27.34 -18.81 28.36
CA SER A 100 -26.58 -19.46 27.29
C SER A 100 -26.80 -18.79 25.93
N CYS A 101 -28.05 -18.42 25.60
CA CYS A 101 -28.37 -17.67 24.39
C CYS A 101 -27.71 -16.29 24.38
N ARG A 102 -27.76 -15.59 25.51
CA ARG A 102 -27.14 -14.27 25.67
C ARG A 102 -25.62 -14.34 25.55
N ALA A 103 -24.98 -15.27 26.25
CA ALA A 103 -23.55 -15.49 26.16
C ALA A 103 -23.10 -15.82 24.73
N PHE A 104 -23.88 -16.62 24.00
CA PHE A 104 -23.60 -16.91 22.59
C PHE A 104 -23.70 -15.66 21.70
N ALA A 105 -24.75 -14.85 21.88
CA ALA A 105 -24.91 -13.59 21.12
C ALA A 105 -23.77 -12.60 21.42
N GLU A 106 -23.37 -12.47 22.68
CA GLU A 106 -22.24 -11.60 23.05
C GLU A 106 -20.91 -12.09 22.46
N ARG A 107 -20.65 -13.41 22.46
CA ARG A 107 -19.45 -13.98 21.83
C ARG A 107 -19.41 -13.72 20.33
N LEU A 108 -20.53 -13.91 19.65
CA LEU A 108 -20.69 -13.65 18.23
C LEU A 108 -20.36 -12.17 17.89
N SER A 109 -20.90 -11.23 18.67
CA SER A 109 -20.63 -9.79 18.51
C SER A 109 -19.16 -9.44 18.78
N ARG A 110 -18.57 -9.94 19.87
CA ARG A 110 -17.17 -9.67 20.21
C ARG A 110 -16.21 -10.22 19.16
N LEU A 111 -16.52 -11.39 18.59
CA LEU A 111 -15.69 -11.99 17.57
C LEU A 111 -15.76 -11.20 16.25
N SER A 112 -16.95 -10.75 15.86
CA SER A 112 -17.12 -9.87 14.69
C SER A 112 -16.25 -8.62 14.82
N GLU A 113 -16.32 -7.94 15.97
CA GLU A 113 -15.52 -6.74 16.23
C GLU A 113 -14.00 -7.02 16.21
N ARG A 114 -13.57 -8.19 16.70
CA ARG A 114 -12.16 -8.61 16.63
C ARG A 114 -11.71 -8.87 15.19
N ILE A 115 -12.55 -9.50 14.36
CA ILE A 115 -12.26 -9.73 12.95
C ILE A 115 -12.16 -8.40 12.20
N THR A 116 -13.08 -7.46 12.42
CA THR A 116 -13.03 -6.12 11.81
C THR A 116 -11.73 -5.41 12.16
N ARG A 117 -11.38 -5.32 13.44
CA ARG A 117 -10.11 -4.71 13.88
C ARG A 117 -8.88 -5.39 13.26
N ALA A 118 -8.87 -6.71 13.17
CA ALA A 118 -7.78 -7.44 12.54
C ALA A 118 -7.68 -7.13 11.04
N GLY A 119 -8.83 -6.99 10.36
CA GLY A 119 -8.92 -6.60 8.95
C GLY A 119 -8.36 -5.21 8.70
N ASP A 120 -8.77 -4.23 9.49
CA ASP A 120 -8.30 -2.84 9.39
C ASP A 120 -6.77 -2.75 9.56
N LEU A 121 -6.22 -3.51 10.51
CA LEU A 121 -4.77 -3.59 10.72
C LEU A 121 -4.05 -4.22 9.52
N LEU A 122 -4.57 -5.31 8.95
CA LEU A 122 -3.99 -5.95 7.76
C LEU A 122 -4.02 -5.02 6.55
N GLN A 123 -5.12 -4.29 6.36
CA GLN A 123 -5.25 -3.32 5.28
C GLN A 123 -4.22 -2.19 5.43
N THR A 124 -4.08 -1.64 6.63
CA THR A 124 -3.08 -0.60 6.94
C THR A 124 -1.66 -1.10 6.67
N GLN A 125 -1.36 -2.36 7.03
CA GLN A 125 -0.04 -2.95 6.76
C GLN A 125 0.21 -3.16 5.27
N THR A 126 -0.80 -3.60 4.52
CA THR A 126 -0.71 -3.79 3.07
C THR A 126 -0.41 -2.46 2.38
N GLU A 127 -1.13 -1.41 2.74
CA GLU A 127 -0.93 -0.05 2.23
C GLU A 127 0.50 0.44 2.52
N MET A 128 1.00 0.25 3.76
CA MET A 128 2.38 0.62 4.10
C MET A 128 3.42 -0.15 3.29
N ILE A 129 3.20 -1.44 2.98
CA ILE A 129 4.11 -2.23 2.14
C ILE A 129 4.15 -1.66 0.71
N ILE A 130 2.99 -1.35 0.12
CA ILE A 130 2.90 -0.77 -1.24
C ILE A 130 3.59 0.59 -1.28
N GLN A 131 3.36 1.44 -0.28
CA GLN A 131 4.00 2.75 -0.19
C GLN A 131 5.52 2.66 -0.08
N ARG A 132 6.05 1.70 0.70
CA ARG A 132 7.49 1.44 0.79
C ARG A 132 8.06 0.97 -0.56
N GLN A 133 7.40 0.02 -1.23
CA GLN A 133 7.83 -0.44 -2.55
C GLN A 133 7.85 0.68 -3.59
N ASN A 134 6.83 1.54 -3.62
CA ASN A 134 6.79 2.69 -4.52
C ASN A 134 7.94 3.66 -4.22
N ARG A 135 8.18 3.96 -2.95
CA ARG A 135 9.30 4.81 -2.53
C ARG A 135 10.65 4.24 -3.00
N ASP A 136 10.88 2.95 -2.80
CA ASP A 136 12.12 2.27 -3.18
C ASP A 136 12.30 2.24 -4.70
N LEU A 137 11.21 2.01 -5.44
CA LEU A 137 11.21 2.06 -6.90
C LEU A 137 11.59 3.45 -7.41
N LEU A 138 10.95 4.51 -6.89
CA LEU A 138 11.25 5.90 -7.23
C LEU A 138 12.70 6.27 -6.89
N GLN A 139 13.23 5.82 -5.75
CA GLN A 139 14.63 6.00 -5.40
C GLN A 139 15.56 5.31 -6.39
N SER A 140 15.27 4.07 -6.78
CA SER A 140 16.06 3.34 -7.78
C SER A 140 16.01 3.99 -9.17
N MET A 141 14.86 4.57 -9.54
CA MET A 141 14.66 5.28 -10.80
C MET A 141 15.47 6.57 -10.83
N ASN A 142 15.41 7.36 -9.75
CA ASN A 142 16.20 8.58 -9.61
C ASN A 142 17.71 8.29 -9.65
N ALA A 143 18.16 7.20 -9.02
CA ALA A 143 19.56 6.79 -9.07
C ALA A 143 19.99 6.45 -10.51
N ARG A 144 19.17 5.67 -11.23
CA ARG A 144 19.41 5.32 -12.64
C ARG A 144 19.39 6.54 -13.57
N ALA A 145 18.42 7.43 -13.42
CA ALA A 145 18.33 8.67 -14.19
C ALA A 145 19.58 9.54 -14.00
N ARG A 146 20.08 9.69 -12.76
CA ARG A 146 21.33 10.40 -12.48
C ARG A 146 22.54 9.76 -13.16
N GLN A 147 22.61 8.43 -13.20
CA GLN A 147 23.68 7.73 -13.91
C GLN A 147 23.59 7.95 -15.42
N GLN A 148 22.39 7.88 -15.99
CA GLN A 148 22.15 8.15 -17.41
C GLN A 148 22.54 9.59 -17.79
N LEU A 149 22.19 10.59 -16.96
CA LEU A 149 22.59 11.98 -17.18
C LEU A 149 24.12 12.16 -17.18
N ARG A 150 24.83 11.48 -16.26
CA ARG A 150 26.31 11.53 -16.24
C ARG A 150 26.93 10.91 -17.49
N LEU A 151 26.40 9.77 -17.94
CA LEU A 151 26.86 9.13 -19.17
C LEU A 151 26.60 10.02 -20.40
N GLN A 152 25.40 10.61 -20.50
CA GLN A 152 25.07 11.54 -21.58
C GLN A 152 26.01 12.75 -21.59
N GLN A 153 26.23 13.39 -20.44
CA GLN A 153 27.19 14.50 -20.31
C GLN A 153 28.62 14.09 -20.69
N THR A 154 29.01 12.83 -20.43
CA THR A 154 30.34 12.32 -20.79
C THR A 154 30.45 12.13 -22.30
N VAL A 155 29.43 11.55 -22.94
CA VAL A 155 29.37 11.38 -24.40
C VAL A 155 29.33 12.73 -25.12
N GLU A 156 28.61 13.71 -24.58
CA GLU A 156 28.59 15.07 -25.11
C GLU A 156 29.98 15.71 -25.10
N ARG A 157 30.77 15.54 -24.04
CA ARG A 157 32.14 16.07 -23.98
C ARG A 157 33.07 15.39 -24.97
N LEU A 158 32.91 14.08 -25.15
CA LEU A 158 33.69 13.32 -26.12
C LEU A 158 33.34 13.69 -27.57
N SER A 159 32.06 13.94 -27.87
CA SER A 159 31.64 14.34 -29.22
C SER A 159 32.21 15.70 -29.62
N ILE A 160 32.30 16.65 -28.68
CA ILE A 160 32.95 17.95 -28.90
C ILE A 160 34.40 17.75 -29.34
N ALA A 161 35.15 16.88 -28.65
CA ALA A 161 36.53 16.60 -29.00
C ALA A 161 36.64 15.99 -30.42
N ALA A 162 35.78 15.03 -30.76
CA ALA A 162 35.76 14.41 -32.08
C ALA A 162 35.42 15.41 -33.19
N VAL A 163 34.32 16.18 -33.04
CA VAL A 163 33.90 17.19 -34.03
C VAL A 163 34.97 18.28 -34.21
N THR A 164 35.60 18.71 -33.11
CA THR A 164 36.70 19.71 -33.17
C THR A 164 37.88 19.16 -33.97
N TYR A 165 38.31 17.92 -33.71
CA TYR A 165 39.40 17.28 -34.46
C TYR A 165 39.10 17.18 -35.96
N TYR A 166 37.91 16.68 -36.32
CA TYR A 166 37.51 16.60 -37.72
C TYR A 166 37.37 17.96 -38.39
N GLY A 167 36.85 18.96 -37.67
CA GLY A 167 36.73 20.34 -38.16
C GLY A 167 38.09 20.96 -38.49
N VAL A 168 39.08 20.80 -37.62
CA VAL A 168 40.46 21.27 -37.86
C VAL A 168 41.06 20.56 -39.08
N GLY A 169 40.83 19.24 -39.21
CA GLY A 169 41.24 18.48 -40.39
C GLY A 169 40.63 19.02 -41.69
N LEU A 170 39.34 19.34 -41.68
CA LEU A 170 38.63 19.90 -42.84
C LEU A 170 39.18 21.26 -43.26
N VAL A 171 39.42 22.16 -42.30
CA VAL A 171 40.08 23.45 -42.58
C VAL A 171 41.48 23.23 -43.14
N GLY A 172 42.23 22.27 -42.60
CA GLY A 172 43.55 21.91 -43.12
C GLY A 172 43.53 21.40 -44.56
N TYR A 173 42.49 20.68 -44.98
CA TYR A 173 42.30 20.25 -46.37
C TYR A 173 41.90 21.39 -47.28
N LEU A 174 40.98 22.26 -46.84
CA LEU A 174 40.56 23.44 -47.60
C LEU A 174 41.69 24.46 -47.76
N ALA A 175 42.59 24.57 -46.79
CA ALA A 175 43.74 25.47 -46.83
C ALA A 175 44.83 25.05 -47.83
N LYS A 176 45.02 23.74 -48.07
CA LYS A 176 46.06 23.21 -48.99
C LYS A 176 46.01 23.79 -50.42
N PRO A 177 44.84 23.91 -51.09
CA PRO A 177 44.75 24.46 -52.44
C PRO A 177 44.81 26.01 -52.50
N LEU A 178 44.76 26.72 -51.36
CA LEU A 178 44.91 28.18 -51.36
C LEU A 178 46.40 28.56 -51.53
N PRO A 179 46.72 29.65 -52.25
CA PRO A 179 48.09 30.15 -52.43
C PRO A 179 48.62 30.83 -51.15
N LEU A 180 48.60 30.15 -50.01
CA LEU A 180 49.01 30.66 -48.70
C LEU A 180 50.49 31.08 -48.66
N ALA A 181 51.32 30.41 -49.46
CA ALA A 181 52.72 30.76 -49.65
C ALA A 181 52.90 32.13 -50.35
N ALA A 182 51.96 32.58 -51.18
CA ALA A 182 52.00 33.89 -51.82
C ALA A 182 51.58 35.03 -50.88
N TRP A 183 50.86 34.73 -49.80
CA TRP A 183 50.49 35.68 -48.73
C TRP A 183 51.40 35.64 -47.50
N GLY A 184 52.46 34.81 -47.51
CA GLY A 184 53.45 34.73 -46.43
C GLY A 184 52.97 33.99 -45.18
N TRP A 185 51.89 33.20 -45.26
CA TRP A 185 51.33 32.48 -44.11
C TRP A 185 51.71 31.01 -44.15
N ASP A 186 52.32 30.52 -43.06
CA ASP A 186 52.58 29.10 -42.89
C ASP A 186 51.27 28.35 -42.60
N ILE A 187 51.04 27.25 -43.32
CA ILE A 187 49.91 26.34 -43.12
C ILE A 187 49.84 25.82 -41.66
N ASN A 188 50.98 25.75 -40.97
CA ASN A 188 51.04 25.38 -39.56
C ASN A 188 50.46 26.47 -38.65
N LEU A 189 50.72 27.76 -38.92
CA LEU A 189 50.14 28.89 -38.20
C LEU A 189 48.62 28.98 -38.41
N VAL A 190 48.15 28.74 -39.64
CA VAL A 190 46.71 28.68 -39.96
C VAL A 190 46.02 27.56 -39.19
N LYS A 191 46.60 26.36 -39.15
CA LYS A 191 46.05 25.24 -38.38
C LYS A 191 46.07 25.52 -36.88
N ALA A 192 47.14 26.10 -36.35
CA ALA A 192 47.25 26.45 -34.93
C ALA A 192 46.18 27.47 -34.50
N GLY A 193 45.88 28.46 -35.35
CA GLY A 193 44.81 29.43 -35.11
C GLY A 193 43.40 28.84 -35.28
N ALA A 194 43.22 27.87 -36.18
CA ALA A 194 41.92 27.24 -36.43
C ALA A 194 41.42 26.39 -35.24
N VAL A 195 42.33 25.77 -34.46
CA VAL A 195 41.98 24.93 -33.31
C VAL A 195 41.10 25.67 -32.27
N PRO A 196 41.51 26.81 -31.69
CA PRO A 196 40.69 27.52 -30.70
C PRO A 196 39.42 28.11 -31.32
N VAL A 197 39.46 28.57 -32.58
CA VAL A 197 38.30 29.14 -33.26
C VAL A 197 37.20 28.09 -33.47
N ILE A 198 37.56 26.90 -33.98
CA ILE A 198 36.61 25.80 -34.21
C ILE A 198 36.08 25.28 -32.88
N ALA A 199 36.94 25.11 -31.87
CA ALA A 199 36.52 24.69 -30.53
C ALA A 199 35.50 25.68 -29.93
N PHE A 200 35.73 26.98 -30.09
CA PHE A 200 34.84 28.03 -29.61
C PHE A 200 33.50 28.06 -30.37
N LEU A 201 33.51 27.92 -31.69
CA LEU A 201 32.30 27.86 -32.51
C LEU A 201 31.43 26.63 -32.18
N VAL A 202 32.05 25.45 -32.04
CA VAL A 202 31.34 24.22 -31.65
C VAL A 202 30.74 24.37 -30.24
N TRP A 203 31.48 24.97 -29.32
CA TRP A 203 30.98 25.26 -27.97
C TRP A 203 29.78 26.21 -27.99
N LEU A 204 29.84 27.32 -28.75
CA LEU A 204 28.72 28.25 -28.90
C LEU A 204 27.49 27.61 -29.52
N ALA A 205 27.67 26.81 -30.59
CA ALA A 205 26.56 26.12 -31.26
C ALA A 205 25.82 25.17 -30.31
N ILE A 206 26.56 24.36 -29.54
CA ILE A 206 25.97 23.45 -28.55
C ILE A 206 25.32 24.21 -27.40
N ARG A 207 25.94 25.32 -26.95
CA ARG A 207 25.36 26.17 -25.90
C ARG A 207 24.02 26.77 -26.35
N GLY A 208 23.91 27.21 -27.60
CA GLY A 208 22.67 27.73 -28.18
C GLY A 208 21.57 26.68 -28.29
N VAL A 209 21.90 25.46 -28.77
CA VAL A 209 20.93 24.35 -28.86
C VAL A 209 20.40 23.96 -27.47
N ARG A 210 21.26 23.92 -26.44
CA ARG A 210 20.81 23.64 -25.06
C ARG A 210 19.92 24.75 -24.48
N ALA A 211 20.12 26.00 -24.89
CA ALA A 211 19.29 27.11 -24.41
C ALA A 211 17.84 26.97 -24.90
N HIS A 212 17.64 26.50 -26.14
CA HIS A 212 16.31 26.26 -26.70
C HIS A 212 15.61 24.99 -26.20
N ILE A 213 16.36 23.97 -25.75
CA ILE A 213 15.78 22.74 -25.20
C ILE A 213 15.39 22.92 -23.71
N ASN A 214 16.00 23.87 -23.02
CA ASN A 214 15.73 24.17 -21.60
C ASN A 214 14.71 25.30 -21.40
N GLU A 215 14.07 25.82 -22.46
CA GLU A 215 12.87 26.65 -22.26
C GLU A 215 11.78 25.74 -21.66
N PRO A 216 11.35 25.98 -20.41
CA PRO A 216 10.22 25.23 -19.87
C PRO A 216 9.02 25.57 -20.75
N GLU A 217 8.25 24.55 -21.13
CA GLU A 217 6.92 24.78 -21.69
C GLU A 217 6.13 25.63 -20.70
N ALA A 218 6.12 26.94 -20.94
CA ALA A 218 5.34 27.91 -20.21
C ALA A 218 3.89 27.72 -20.65
N GLY A 219 3.17 26.90 -19.89
CA GLY A 219 1.72 26.97 -19.70
C GLY A 219 0.85 26.93 -20.95
N SER A 220 0.36 25.73 -21.26
CA SER A 220 -0.97 25.59 -21.86
C SER A 220 -1.82 24.63 -21.01
N ASP A 221 -2.22 25.10 -19.83
CA ASP A 221 -3.45 24.63 -19.20
C ASP A 221 -4.41 25.83 -19.17
N SER A 222 -5.41 25.77 -20.06
CA SER A 222 -6.65 26.55 -20.01
C SER A 222 -7.79 25.56 -19.94
#